data_AF-A0A382ULH9-F1
#
_entry.id   AF-A0A382ULH9-F1
#
_cell.length_a   1.000
_cell.length_b   1.000
_cell.length_c   1.000
_cell.angle_alpha   90.00
_cell.angle_beta   90.00
_cell.angle_gamma   90.00
#
_symmetry.space_group_name_H-M   'P 1'
#
loop_
_entity.id
_entity.type
_entity.pdbx_description
1 polymer ?
#
loop_
_entity_poly.entity_id
_entity_poly.type
_entity_poly.pdbx_seq_one_letter_code
_entity_poly.pdbx_strand_id
1 'polypeptide(L)'
;VPKLEAFGKIAGTVEVFEKADMANRYPPEIRPFDRYGMRINQVEYHPTYHELMALAIENEVPNFAWNHPQPEGQAVHSALSYKFNQAEGGVMCPMAMTYASFPSLRRTPTVGDE
;
A
#
# COMPACT_ATOMS: atom_id res chain seq x y z
N VAL A 1 4.54 -11.39 17.90
CA VAL A 1 3.24 -10.89 17.40
C VAL A 1 2.82 -11.71 16.19
N PRO A 2 1.80 -12.58 16.30
CA PRO A 2 1.42 -13.53 15.24
C PRO A 2 1.20 -12.89 13.86
N LYS A 3 0.58 -11.69 13.81
CA LYS A 3 0.41 -10.91 12.56
C LYS A 3 1.74 -10.62 11.85
N LEU A 4 2.77 -10.18 12.58
CA LEU A 4 4.08 -9.85 12.01
C LEU A 4 4.84 -11.08 11.52
N GLU A 5 4.65 -12.23 12.17
CA GLU A 5 5.24 -13.49 11.76
C GLU A 5 4.57 -14.00 10.48
N ALA A 6 3.23 -14.04 10.45
CA ALA A 6 2.46 -14.45 9.28
C ALA A 6 2.78 -13.58 8.06
N PHE A 7 2.75 -12.26 8.23
CA PHE A 7 3.07 -11.34 7.14
C PHE A 7 4.53 -11.45 6.69
N GLY A 8 5.47 -11.59 7.64
CA GLY A 8 6.89 -11.77 7.31
C GLY A 8 7.16 -13.02 6.47
N LYS A 9 6.42 -14.12 6.71
CA LYS A 9 6.54 -15.34 5.89
C LYS A 9 6.08 -15.12 4.45
N ILE A 10 5.10 -14.24 4.21
CA ILE A 10 4.58 -13.93 2.88
C ILE A 10 5.46 -12.89 2.18
N ALA A 11 5.72 -11.76 2.84
CA ALA A 11 6.50 -10.65 2.29
C ALA A 11 7.96 -11.03 1.97
N GLY A 12 8.50 -12.05 2.66
CA GLY A 12 9.86 -12.55 2.42
C GLY A 12 9.96 -13.65 1.35
N THR A 13 8.89 -14.00 0.64
CA THR A 13 8.93 -15.04 -0.41
C THR A 13 9.62 -14.55 -1.68
N VAL A 14 10.26 -15.47 -2.40
CA VAL A 14 10.88 -15.18 -3.71
C VAL A 14 9.87 -14.56 -4.68
N GLU A 15 8.62 -15.05 -4.68
CA GLU A 15 7.55 -14.52 -5.52
C GLU A 15 7.31 -13.02 -5.28
N VAL A 16 7.32 -12.55 -4.03
CA VAL A 16 7.13 -11.11 -3.74
C VAL A 16 8.32 -10.29 -4.24
N PHE A 17 9.54 -10.80 -4.13
CA PHE A 17 10.73 -10.14 -4.69
C PHE A 17 10.72 -10.11 -6.23
N GLU A 18 10.24 -11.17 -6.88
CA GLU A 18 10.07 -11.20 -8.35
C GLU A 18 9.01 -10.18 -8.79
N LYS A 19 7.89 -10.08 -8.07
CA LYS A 19 6.87 -9.05 -8.32
C LYS A 19 7.42 -7.64 -8.15
N ALA A 20 8.25 -7.44 -7.13
CA ALA A 20 8.92 -6.17 -6.86
C ALA A 20 9.89 -5.79 -7.99
N ASP A 21 10.70 -6.74 -8.48
CA ASP A 21 11.57 -6.53 -9.65
C ASP A 21 10.75 -6.16 -10.89
N MET A 22 9.66 -6.89 -11.17
CA MET A 22 8.77 -6.57 -12.31
C MET A 22 8.13 -5.18 -12.16
N ALA A 23 7.64 -4.83 -10.97
CA ALA A 23 7.00 -3.52 -10.75
C ALA A 23 7.99 -2.35 -10.91
N ASN A 24 9.26 -2.55 -10.54
CA ASN A 24 10.30 -1.53 -10.68
C ASN A 24 10.92 -1.50 -12.07
N ARG A 25 10.97 -2.64 -12.77
CA ARG A 25 11.48 -2.74 -14.15
C ARG A 25 10.52 -2.10 -15.16
N TYR A 26 9.22 -2.18 -14.93
CA TYR A 26 8.18 -1.62 -15.79
C TYR A 26 7.52 -0.41 -15.11
N PRO A 27 8.10 0.80 -15.25
CA PRO A 27 7.59 1.99 -14.59
C PRO A 27 6.19 2.37 -15.11
N PRO A 28 5.40 3.15 -14.34
CA PRO A 28 4.05 3.54 -14.74
C PRO A 28 4.04 4.45 -15.97
N GLU A 29 3.05 4.27 -16.85
CA GLU A 29 2.89 5.04 -18.08
C GLU A 29 1.69 5.99 -17.99
N ILE A 30 1.90 7.26 -18.31
CA ILE A 30 0.81 8.24 -18.36
C ILE A 30 0.03 8.07 -19.66
N ARG A 31 -1.29 7.92 -19.54
CA ARG A 31 -2.28 7.88 -20.62
C ARG A 31 -3.18 9.13 -20.52
N PRO A 32 -2.75 10.29 -21.05
CA PRO A 32 -3.50 11.53 -20.90
C PRO A 32 -4.76 11.57 -21.79
N PHE A 33 -4.74 10.87 -22.93
CA PHE A 33 -5.85 10.81 -23.88
C PHE A 33 -6.13 9.37 -24.31
N ASP A 34 -7.38 9.09 -24.68
CA ASP A 34 -7.77 7.83 -25.31
C ASP A 34 -7.46 7.83 -26.83
N ARG A 35 -7.82 6.74 -27.51
CA ARG A 35 -7.61 6.57 -28.95
C ARG A 35 -8.39 7.54 -29.85
N TYR A 36 -9.37 8.26 -29.30
CA TYR A 36 -10.18 9.25 -30.01
C TYR A 36 -9.77 10.69 -29.70
N GLY A 37 -8.72 10.89 -28.89
CA GLY A 37 -8.25 12.21 -28.47
C GLY A 37 -9.02 12.79 -27.29
N MET A 38 -9.88 12.01 -26.62
CA MET A 38 -10.58 12.45 -25.42
C MET A 38 -9.67 12.34 -24.21
N ARG A 39 -9.61 13.38 -23.37
CA ARG A 39 -8.75 13.38 -22.17
C ARG A 39 -9.27 12.39 -21.12
N ILE A 40 -8.40 11.51 -20.63
CA ILE A 40 -8.71 10.50 -19.59
C ILE A 40 -7.83 10.61 -18.34
N ASN A 41 -6.65 11.24 -18.42
CA ASN A 41 -5.71 11.43 -17.29
C ASN A 41 -5.39 10.16 -16.49
N GLN A 42 -5.21 9.03 -17.17
CA GLN A 42 -4.93 7.76 -16.51
C GLN A 42 -3.42 7.53 -16.37
N VAL A 43 -3.04 6.70 -15.41
CA VAL A 43 -1.70 6.13 -15.29
C VAL A 43 -1.85 4.61 -15.28
N GLU A 44 -1.17 3.96 -16.19
CA GLU A 44 -1.15 2.51 -16.36
C GLU A 44 0.06 1.94 -15.60
N TYR A 45 -0.17 0.92 -14.78
CA TYR A 45 0.87 0.26 -14.00
C TYR A 45 1.02 -1.19 -14.47
N HIS A 46 2.21 -1.75 -14.30
CA HIS A 46 2.42 -3.18 -14.48
C HIS A 46 1.54 -3.98 -13.49
N PRO A 47 0.94 -5.13 -13.87
CA PRO A 47 0.03 -5.89 -12.99
C PRO A 47 0.62 -6.22 -11.61
N THR A 48 1.92 -6.50 -11.53
CA THR A 48 2.59 -6.80 -10.26
C THR A 48 2.57 -5.65 -9.26
N TYR A 49 2.49 -4.40 -9.71
CA TYR A 49 2.28 -3.24 -8.82
C TYR A 49 0.94 -3.36 -8.08
N HIS A 50 -0.12 -3.75 -8.80
CA HIS A 50 -1.45 -3.94 -8.21
C HIS A 50 -1.50 -5.15 -7.28
N GLU A 51 -0.81 -6.25 -7.62
CA GLU A 51 -0.70 -7.42 -6.74
C GLU A 51 0.04 -7.09 -5.44
N LEU A 52 1.12 -6.31 -5.51
CA LEU A 52 1.86 -5.85 -4.34
C LEU A 52 1.03 -4.88 -3.46
N MET A 53 0.27 -3.96 -4.09
CA MET A 53 -0.68 -3.13 -3.36
C MET A 53 -1.76 -3.96 -2.66
N ALA A 54 -2.36 -4.94 -3.36
CA ALA A 54 -3.37 -5.82 -2.79
C ALA A 54 -2.80 -6.57 -1.58
N LEU A 55 -1.59 -7.13 -1.71
CA LEU A 55 -0.92 -7.83 -0.62
C LEU A 55 -0.71 -6.93 0.62
N ALA A 56 -0.29 -5.68 0.43
CA ALA A 56 -0.12 -4.73 1.53
C ALA A 56 -1.46 -4.36 2.19
N ILE A 57 -2.51 -4.13 1.40
CA ILE A 57 -3.86 -3.78 1.87
C ILE A 57 -4.48 -4.94 2.65
N GLU A 58 -4.45 -6.15 2.10
CA GLU A 58 -4.97 -7.38 2.74
C GLU A 58 -4.28 -7.67 4.08
N ASN A 59 -3.03 -7.25 4.22
CA ASN A 59 -2.26 -7.39 5.46
C ASN A 59 -2.36 -6.17 6.39
N GLU A 60 -3.29 -5.24 6.11
CA GLU A 60 -3.61 -4.07 6.93
C GLU A 60 -2.45 -3.09 7.11
N VAL A 61 -1.46 -3.14 6.22
CA VAL A 61 -0.34 -2.18 6.23
C VAL A 61 -0.82 -0.72 6.33
N PRO A 62 -1.84 -0.26 5.56
CA PRO A 62 -2.25 1.14 5.61
C PRO A 62 -3.21 1.50 6.76
N ASN A 63 -3.70 0.55 7.56
CA ASN A 63 -4.79 0.82 8.51
C ASN A 63 -4.73 0.04 9.84
N PHE A 64 -3.74 -0.83 10.06
CA PHE A 64 -3.66 -1.70 11.24
C PHE A 64 -3.85 -0.93 12.56
N ALA A 65 -3.12 0.17 12.78
CA ALA A 65 -3.20 0.91 14.05
C ALA A 65 -4.55 1.60 14.26
N TRP A 66 -5.31 1.84 13.19
CA TRP A 66 -6.63 2.47 13.26
C TRP A 66 -7.74 1.44 13.54
N ASN A 67 -7.60 0.22 13.00
CA ASN A 67 -8.50 -0.89 13.27
C ASN A 67 -8.23 -1.57 14.63
N HIS A 68 -7.04 -1.38 15.17
CA HIS A 68 -6.58 -2.02 16.41
C HIS A 68 -6.03 -0.98 17.40
N PRO A 69 -6.92 -0.22 18.08
CA PRO A 69 -6.54 0.92 18.92
C PRO A 69 -6.01 0.50 20.31
N GLN A 70 -5.13 -0.49 20.36
CA GLN A 70 -4.36 -0.84 21.55
C GLN A 70 -3.01 -0.10 21.59
N PRO A 71 -2.35 0.01 22.75
CA PRO A 71 -1.08 0.73 22.90
C PRO A 71 0.01 0.30 21.89
N GLU A 72 0.01 -0.97 21.48
CA GLU A 72 0.99 -1.53 20.55
C GLU A 72 0.62 -1.33 19.07
N GLY A 73 -0.58 -0.84 18.75
CA GLY A 73 -1.09 -0.75 17.37
C GLY A 73 -0.16 0.03 16.44
N GLN A 74 0.35 1.17 16.92
CA GLN A 74 1.31 2.03 16.21
C GLN A 74 2.66 1.33 15.97
N ALA A 75 3.15 0.59 16.96
CA ALA A 75 4.40 -0.17 16.86
C ALA A 75 4.26 -1.34 15.88
N VAL A 76 3.11 -2.03 15.90
CA VAL A 76 2.82 -3.12 14.95
C VAL A 76 2.67 -2.59 13.53
N HIS A 77 1.95 -1.47 13.31
CA HIS A 77 1.88 -0.82 12.01
C HIS A 77 3.29 -0.47 11.48
N SER A 78 4.12 0.16 12.30
CA SER A 78 5.51 0.46 11.94
C SER A 78 6.30 -0.80 11.54
N ALA A 79 6.13 -1.89 12.28
CA ALA A 79 6.81 -3.16 12.00
C ALA A 79 6.28 -3.88 10.73
N LEU A 80 4.98 -3.76 10.43
CA LEU A 80 4.40 -4.22 9.15
C LEU A 80 5.03 -3.46 7.98
N SER A 81 5.03 -2.13 8.06
CA SER A 81 5.64 -1.26 7.05
C SER A 81 7.13 -1.56 6.88
N TYR A 82 7.88 -1.74 7.97
CA TYR A 82 9.29 -2.08 7.92
C TYR A 82 9.56 -3.40 7.18
N LYS A 83 8.75 -4.44 7.42
CA LYS A 83 8.90 -5.74 6.76
C LYS A 83 8.65 -5.65 5.25
N PHE A 84 7.60 -4.96 4.83
CA PHE A 84 7.26 -4.88 3.41
C PHE A 84 8.27 -4.04 2.61
N ASN A 85 8.77 -2.94 3.20
CA ASN A 85 9.82 -2.10 2.60
C ASN A 85 11.12 -2.85 2.25
N GLN A 86 11.38 -4.02 2.82
CA GLN A 86 12.53 -4.83 2.44
C GLN A 86 12.38 -5.46 1.05
N ALA A 87 11.15 -5.80 0.66
CA ALA A 87 10.87 -6.36 -0.65
C ALA A 87 10.54 -5.27 -1.67
N GLU A 88 9.70 -4.29 -1.30
CA GLU A 88 9.24 -3.26 -2.22
C GLU A 88 8.84 -1.97 -1.49
N GLY A 89 9.36 -0.83 -1.95
CA GLY A 89 9.13 0.49 -1.33
C GLY A 89 8.21 1.42 -2.12
N GLY A 90 7.99 1.18 -3.42
CA GLY A 90 7.17 2.02 -4.30
C GLY A 90 5.68 2.01 -3.91
N VAL A 91 5.10 0.84 -3.63
CA VAL A 91 3.71 0.72 -3.15
C VAL A 91 3.54 1.19 -1.71
N MET A 92 4.64 1.35 -0.95
CA MET A 92 4.57 1.85 0.43
C MET A 92 4.26 3.34 0.51
N CYS A 93 4.52 4.11 -0.55
CA CYS A 93 4.15 5.53 -0.63
C CYS A 93 2.63 5.73 -0.50
N PRO A 94 1.76 5.12 -1.35
CA PRO A 94 0.31 5.23 -1.15
C PRO A 94 -0.15 4.62 0.16
N MET A 95 0.45 3.53 0.66
CA MET A 95 0.07 2.98 1.98
C MET A 95 0.30 3.97 3.12
N ALA A 96 1.45 4.65 3.12
CA ALA A 96 1.78 5.67 4.12
C ALA A 96 0.87 6.90 4.01
N MET A 97 0.57 7.36 2.79
CA MET A 97 -0.36 8.47 2.57
C MET A 97 -1.78 8.13 3.04
N THR A 98 -2.29 6.93 2.74
CA THR A 98 -3.58 6.44 3.23
C THR A 98 -3.61 6.33 4.74
N TYR A 99 -2.55 5.81 5.35
CA TYR A 99 -2.43 5.73 6.81
C TYR A 99 -2.47 7.12 7.46
N ALA A 100 -1.72 8.08 6.90
CA ALA A 100 -1.57 9.42 7.45
C ALA A 100 -2.77 10.34 7.17
N SER A 101 -3.63 10.01 6.20
CA SER A 101 -4.82 10.83 5.91
C SER A 101 -5.88 10.72 7.02
N PHE A 102 -5.95 9.58 7.70
CA PHE A 102 -7.02 9.27 8.65
C PHE A 102 -7.13 10.26 9.83
N PRO A 103 -6.05 10.64 10.56
CA PRO A 103 -6.15 11.65 11.62
C PRO A 103 -6.64 13.02 11.13
N SER A 104 -6.30 13.39 9.90
CA SER A 104 -6.73 14.66 9.30
C SER A 104 -8.24 14.63 8.99
N LEU A 105 -8.73 13.54 8.40
CA LEU A 105 -10.15 13.37 8.08
C LEU A 105 -11.03 13.36 9.34
N ARG A 106 -10.59 12.70 10.43
CA ARG A 106 -11.32 12.70 11.71
C ARG A 106 -11.47 14.08 12.36
N ARG A 107 -10.65 15.06 11.98
CA ARG A 107 -10.79 16.45 12.46
C ARG A 107 -11.89 17.22 11.73
N THR A 108 -12.49 16.64 10.70
CA THR A 108 -13.59 17.23 9.94
C THR A 108 -14.77 16.24 9.90
N PRO A 109 -15.65 16.24 10.93
CA PRO A 109 -16.71 15.25 11.09
C PRO A 109 -17.64 15.10 9.88
N THR A 110 -17.92 16.19 9.16
CA THR A 110 -18.75 16.17 7.95
C THR A 110 -18.17 15.34 6.80
N VAL A 111 -16.90 14.95 6.88
CA VAL A 111 -16.19 14.10 5.92
C VAL A 111 -15.76 12.78 6.55
N GLY A 112 -15.35 12.79 7.82
CA GLY A 112 -14.79 11.61 8.50
C GLY A 112 -15.82 10.60 9.03
N ASP A 113 -17.09 10.99 9.16
CA ASP A 113 -18.17 10.16 9.71
C ASP A 113 -19.13 9.59 8.62
N GLU A 114 -18.90 9.92 7.33
CA GLU A 114 -19.55 9.23 6.19
C GLU A 114 -19.00 7.80 6.02
#